data_AF-A0A3B0UBP0-F1
#
_entry.id   AF-A0A3B0UBP0-F1
#
_cell.length_a   1.000
_cell.length_b   1.000
_cell.length_c   1.000
_cell.angle_alpha   90.00
_cell.angle_beta   90.00
_cell.angle_gamma   90.00
#
_symmetry.space_group_name_H-M   'P 1'
#
loop_
_entity.id
_entity.type
_entity.pdbx_description
1 polymer ?
#
loop_
_entity_poly.entity_id
_entity_poly.type
_entity_poly.pdbx_seq_one_letter_code
_entity_poly.pdbx_strand_id
1 'polypeptide(L)'
;MIGIAMTNANPLVAPTFSKHGMLGTNPIAVAVPAGEEPSFVADFATSPVSRGKVDVYESEGKDTPDGLLQDRQGNPVTDSSILRDGGALRTLGGDVLHGGHKGFCLTAIVDIFSAVFSGANFGPTVVPTLGYVQDKAGAEDRGIGHFFGAMRIDAFQTADEFKAGMDEWIRTFRQAEPVAGKERVVIPGDPERESEAINMKEGIALSKKSLEGLEKIADLFEIPFGEL
;
A
#
# COMPACT_ATOMS: atom_id res chain seq x y z
N MET A 1 18.32 6.13 12.51
CA MET A 1 18.30 6.47 11.08
C MET A 1 16.85 6.58 10.64
N ILE A 2 16.55 7.36 9.61
CA ILE A 2 15.28 7.28 8.88
C ILE A 2 15.40 6.16 7.85
N GLY A 3 14.39 5.30 7.76
CA GLY A 3 14.31 4.24 6.76
C GLY A 3 13.26 4.58 5.69
N ILE A 4 13.57 4.30 4.44
CA ILE A 4 12.66 4.43 3.29
C ILE A 4 12.67 3.10 2.54
N ALA A 5 11.49 2.57 2.21
CA ALA A 5 11.34 1.41 1.35
C ALA A 5 10.28 1.68 0.28
N MET A 6 10.55 1.23 -0.95
CA MET A 6 9.67 1.36 -2.10
C MET A 6 9.75 0.09 -2.95
N THR A 7 8.66 -0.25 -3.62
CA THR A 7 8.63 -1.35 -4.59
C THR A 7 7.64 -1.04 -5.69
N ASN A 8 7.89 -1.52 -6.91
CA ASN A 8 6.84 -1.54 -7.92
C ASN A 8 6.05 -2.86 -7.90
N ALA A 9 5.03 -2.97 -8.74
CA ALA A 9 4.15 -4.15 -8.80
C ALA A 9 3.48 -4.28 -10.18
N ASN A 10 2.70 -5.35 -10.35
CA ASN A 10 1.91 -5.61 -11.57
C ASN A 10 1.01 -4.42 -11.95
N PRO A 11 0.88 -4.11 -13.26
CA PRO A 11 0.19 -2.92 -13.73
C PRO A 11 -1.32 -2.99 -13.50
N LEU A 12 -1.82 -2.22 -12.54
CA LEU A 12 -3.25 -2.16 -12.18
C LEU A 12 -3.76 -0.72 -12.05
N VAL A 13 -2.87 0.24 -11.83
CA VAL A 13 -3.18 1.66 -11.63
C VAL A 13 -3.02 2.40 -12.95
N ALA A 14 -4.05 3.15 -13.34
CA ALA A 14 -4.01 3.99 -14.53
C ALA A 14 -3.31 5.32 -14.23
N PRO A 15 -2.25 5.69 -14.97
CA PRO A 15 -1.70 7.04 -14.94
C PRO A 15 -2.80 8.07 -15.19
N THR A 16 -2.64 9.30 -14.69
CA THR A 16 -3.61 10.36 -14.94
C THR A 16 -3.85 10.55 -16.44
N PHE A 17 -5.13 10.54 -16.85
CA PHE A 17 -5.60 10.56 -18.25
C PHE A 17 -5.35 9.29 -19.08
N SER A 18 -4.86 8.21 -18.47
CA SER A 18 -4.82 6.89 -19.10
C SER A 18 -6.15 6.15 -18.90
N LYS A 19 -6.53 5.36 -19.89
CA LYS A 19 -7.63 4.38 -19.77
C LYS A 19 -7.17 3.06 -19.16
N HIS A 20 -5.88 2.75 -19.28
CA HIS A 20 -5.33 1.45 -18.96
C HIS A 20 -4.47 1.51 -17.70
N GLY A 21 -4.56 0.45 -16.89
CA GLY A 21 -3.61 0.19 -15.81
C GLY A 21 -2.22 -0.01 -16.40
N MET A 22 -1.27 0.83 -15.99
CA MET A 22 0.12 0.78 -16.48
C MET A 22 1.13 0.71 -15.34
N LEU A 23 0.73 0.99 -14.10
CA LEU A 23 1.61 1.06 -12.95
C LEU A 23 1.09 0.14 -11.85
N GLY A 24 1.99 -0.33 -10.99
CA GLY A 24 1.58 -1.00 -9.75
C GLY A 24 0.94 -0.04 -8.76
N THR A 25 0.46 -0.58 -7.64
CA THR A 25 0.03 0.23 -6.48
C THR A 25 1.21 0.90 -5.77
N ASN A 26 2.45 0.53 -6.14
CA ASN A 26 3.70 1.22 -5.91
C ASN A 26 3.82 1.90 -4.54
N PRO A 27 3.88 1.14 -3.43
CA PRO A 27 3.86 1.72 -2.09
C PRO A 27 5.12 2.51 -1.74
N ILE A 28 4.95 3.41 -0.78
CA ILE A 28 6.02 4.16 -0.11
C ILE A 28 5.90 3.87 1.38
N ALA A 29 6.99 3.34 1.96
CA ALA A 29 7.12 3.19 3.41
C ALA A 29 8.25 4.08 3.93
N VAL A 30 7.99 4.86 4.99
CA VAL A 30 8.96 5.71 5.67
C VAL A 30 8.82 5.56 7.18
N ALA A 31 9.92 5.19 7.84
CA ALA A 31 10.00 5.07 9.30
C ALA A 31 10.98 6.10 9.87
N VAL A 32 10.53 6.87 10.86
CA VAL A 32 11.32 7.94 11.51
C VAL A 32 11.36 7.71 13.02
N PRO A 33 12.55 7.58 13.63
CA PRO A 33 12.67 7.34 15.06
C PRO A 33 12.36 8.61 15.86
N ALA A 34 11.73 8.42 17.02
CA ALA A 34 11.50 9.45 18.02
C ALA A 34 12.26 9.12 19.33
N GLY A 35 12.11 9.94 20.36
CA GLY A 35 12.78 9.78 21.65
C GLY A 35 11.93 8.99 22.62
N GLU A 36 10.95 9.65 23.20
CA GLU A 36 9.97 9.09 24.14
C GLU A 36 8.70 8.60 23.45
N GLU A 37 8.32 9.22 22.33
CA GLU A 37 7.16 8.80 21.54
C GLU A 37 7.49 7.58 20.67
N PRO A 38 6.49 6.80 20.24
CA PRO A 38 6.71 5.74 19.26
C PRO A 38 7.25 6.30 17.93
N SER A 39 7.97 5.44 17.17
CA SER A 39 8.42 5.83 15.84
C SER A 39 7.23 6.13 14.93
N PHE A 40 7.37 7.19 14.13
CA PHE A 40 6.46 7.46 13.02
C PHE A 40 6.68 6.41 11.95
N VAL A 41 5.59 5.81 11.45
CA VAL A 41 5.63 4.84 10.36
C VAL A 41 4.52 5.18 9.37
N ALA A 42 4.88 5.74 8.23
CA ALA A 42 3.96 5.86 7.10
C ALA A 42 4.20 4.69 6.14
N ASP A 43 3.17 3.90 5.88
CA ASP A 43 3.18 2.84 4.87
C ASP A 43 1.86 2.90 4.10
N PHE A 44 1.95 3.22 2.82
CA PHE A 44 0.77 3.41 1.99
C PHE A 44 1.05 3.12 0.51
N ALA A 45 0.04 2.58 -0.17
CA ALA A 45 0.02 2.52 -1.62
C ALA A 45 -0.16 3.93 -2.23
N THR A 46 0.38 4.15 -3.43
CA THR A 46 0.15 5.40 -4.18
C THR A 46 -1.15 5.37 -5.01
N SER A 47 -1.94 4.31 -4.85
CA SER A 47 -3.35 4.20 -5.24
C SER A 47 -4.27 4.45 -4.04
N PRO A 48 -5.50 4.92 -4.24
CA PRO A 48 -6.42 5.22 -3.14
C PRO A 48 -6.98 3.95 -2.49
N VAL A 49 -6.83 2.79 -3.15
CA VAL A 49 -7.23 1.48 -2.65
C VAL A 49 -6.25 0.42 -3.14
N SER A 50 -6.11 -0.69 -2.41
CA SER A 50 -5.34 -1.87 -2.83
C SER A 50 -6.21 -2.84 -3.63
N ARG A 51 -5.58 -3.68 -4.48
CA ARG A 51 -6.29 -4.75 -5.19
C ARG A 51 -7.04 -5.68 -4.25
N GLY A 52 -6.38 -6.12 -3.17
CA GLY A 52 -6.99 -7.02 -2.20
C GLY A 52 -8.24 -6.44 -1.53
N LYS A 53 -8.29 -5.11 -1.29
CA LYS A 53 -9.50 -4.48 -0.75
C LYS A 53 -10.66 -4.48 -1.75
N VAL A 54 -10.38 -4.31 -3.05
CA VAL A 54 -11.38 -4.44 -4.12
C VAL A 54 -11.89 -5.89 -4.20
N ASP A 55 -11.00 -6.87 -4.10
CA ASP A 55 -11.38 -8.29 -4.11
C ASP A 55 -12.30 -8.64 -2.91
N VAL A 56 -12.14 -7.97 -1.75
CA VAL A 56 -13.06 -8.11 -0.61
C VAL A 56 -14.45 -7.57 -0.95
N TYR A 57 -14.57 -6.35 -1.48
CA TYR A 57 -15.86 -5.78 -1.91
C TYR A 57 -16.57 -6.70 -2.90
N GLU A 58 -15.83 -7.19 -3.88
CA GLU A 58 -16.32 -8.13 -4.87
C GLU A 58 -16.81 -9.45 -4.24
N SER A 59 -16.04 -10.02 -3.30
CA SER A 59 -16.44 -11.25 -2.60
C SER A 59 -17.70 -11.08 -1.76
N GLU A 60 -17.97 -9.86 -1.29
CA GLU A 60 -19.18 -9.50 -0.55
C GLU A 60 -20.33 -9.07 -1.49
N GLY A 61 -20.11 -9.04 -2.81
CA GLY A 61 -21.09 -8.56 -3.79
C GLY A 61 -21.42 -7.07 -3.62
N LYS A 62 -20.46 -6.27 -3.13
CA LYS A 62 -20.62 -4.83 -2.87
C LYS A 62 -19.83 -4.00 -3.86
N ASP A 63 -20.34 -2.80 -4.10
CA ASP A 63 -19.62 -1.75 -4.81
C ASP A 63 -18.53 -1.12 -3.94
N THR A 64 -17.51 -0.57 -4.58
CA THR A 64 -16.49 0.26 -3.91
C THR A 64 -17.01 1.68 -3.70
N PRO A 65 -16.45 2.45 -2.75
CA PRO A 65 -16.60 3.90 -2.73
C PRO A 65 -16.22 4.55 -4.07
N ASP A 66 -16.79 5.73 -4.34
CA ASP A 66 -16.47 6.53 -5.52
C ASP A 66 -14.99 6.98 -5.54
N GLY A 67 -14.47 7.21 -6.75
CA GLY A 67 -13.12 7.73 -6.97
C GLY A 67 -11.99 6.69 -6.93
N LEU A 68 -12.31 5.42 -6.68
CA LEU A 68 -11.32 4.35 -6.55
C LEU A 68 -11.00 3.64 -7.89
N LEU A 69 -12.00 3.47 -8.74
CA LEU A 69 -11.92 2.64 -9.94
C LEU A 69 -12.31 3.42 -11.19
N GLN A 70 -11.90 2.90 -12.35
CA GLN A 70 -12.35 3.35 -13.66
C GLN A 70 -12.63 2.16 -14.60
N ASP A 71 -13.54 2.35 -15.54
CA ASP A 71 -13.87 1.37 -16.59
C ASP A 71 -12.84 1.33 -17.73
N ARG A 72 -13.09 0.48 -18.72
CA ARG A 72 -12.24 0.33 -19.94
C ARG A 72 -12.14 1.63 -20.76
N GLN A 73 -13.07 2.56 -20.59
CA GLN A 73 -13.13 3.84 -21.28
C GLN A 73 -12.45 4.96 -20.46
N GLY A 74 -12.09 4.70 -19.21
CA GLY A 74 -11.51 5.66 -18.27
C GLY A 74 -12.53 6.47 -17.48
N ASN A 75 -13.82 6.08 -17.51
CA ASN A 75 -14.85 6.74 -16.71
C ASN A 75 -14.82 6.21 -15.27
N PRO A 76 -15.08 7.06 -14.26
CA PRO A 76 -15.20 6.60 -12.88
C PRO A 76 -16.35 5.62 -12.72
N VAL A 77 -16.13 4.54 -11.97
CA VAL A 77 -17.14 3.54 -11.62
C VAL A 77 -16.95 3.03 -10.19
N THR A 78 -17.99 2.42 -9.64
CA THR A 78 -17.98 1.81 -8.30
C THR A 78 -18.09 0.27 -8.34
N ASP A 79 -18.34 -0.31 -9.52
CA ASP A 79 -18.41 -1.76 -9.70
C ASP A 79 -17.07 -2.41 -9.35
N SER A 80 -17.05 -3.19 -8.27
CA SER A 80 -15.85 -3.87 -7.76
C SER A 80 -15.34 -4.96 -8.72
N SER A 81 -16.17 -5.43 -9.65
CA SER A 81 -15.80 -6.44 -10.64
C SER A 81 -15.10 -5.90 -11.88
N ILE A 82 -15.05 -4.57 -12.04
CA ILE A 82 -14.54 -3.93 -13.26
C ILE A 82 -13.08 -4.28 -13.56
N LEU A 83 -12.27 -4.64 -12.55
CA LEU A 83 -10.87 -5.02 -12.75
C LEU A 83 -10.69 -6.34 -13.52
N ARG A 84 -11.67 -7.25 -13.45
CA ARG A 84 -11.71 -8.44 -14.32
C ARG A 84 -12.11 -8.07 -15.73
N ASP A 85 -12.93 -7.04 -15.81
CA ASP A 85 -13.47 -6.47 -17.03
C ASP A 85 -12.60 -5.32 -17.57
N GLY A 86 -11.27 -5.43 -17.47
CA GLY A 86 -10.34 -4.51 -18.12
C GLY A 86 -10.37 -3.06 -17.62
N GLY A 87 -11.02 -2.79 -16.49
CA GLY A 87 -10.90 -1.56 -15.74
C GLY A 87 -9.54 -1.44 -15.02
N ALA A 88 -9.37 -0.34 -14.31
CA ALA A 88 -8.14 -0.03 -13.59
C ALA A 88 -8.44 0.67 -12.26
N LEU A 89 -7.47 0.63 -11.34
CA LEU A 89 -7.45 1.51 -10.19
C LEU A 89 -7.06 2.92 -10.63
N ARG A 90 -7.64 3.93 -9.98
CA ARG A 90 -7.18 5.32 -10.12
C ARG A 90 -5.95 5.56 -9.25
N THR A 91 -5.25 6.67 -9.50
CA THR A 91 -4.14 7.14 -8.64
C THR A 91 -4.67 7.78 -7.37
N LEU A 92 -3.85 7.84 -6.31
CA LEU A 92 -4.22 8.54 -5.07
C LEU A 92 -4.69 9.97 -5.37
N GLY A 93 -5.85 10.34 -4.82
CA GLY A 93 -6.55 11.58 -5.16
C GLY A 93 -7.53 11.43 -6.33
N GLY A 94 -7.72 10.24 -6.90
CA GLY A 94 -8.77 9.95 -7.88
C GLY A 94 -8.60 10.71 -9.19
N ASP A 95 -9.40 11.77 -9.39
CA ASP A 95 -9.35 12.64 -10.56
C ASP A 95 -8.40 13.83 -10.38
N VAL A 96 -8.25 14.67 -11.41
CA VAL A 96 -7.35 15.82 -11.37
C VAL A 96 -7.75 16.86 -10.34
N LEU A 97 -9.06 17.08 -10.14
CA LEU A 97 -9.59 18.07 -9.20
C LEU A 97 -9.25 17.68 -7.76
N HIS A 98 -9.28 16.39 -7.46
CA HIS A 98 -9.01 15.82 -6.15
C HIS A 98 -7.54 15.40 -5.95
N GLY A 99 -6.68 15.65 -6.94
CA GLY A 99 -5.23 15.47 -6.81
C GLY A 99 -4.66 14.17 -7.38
N GLY A 100 -5.41 13.43 -8.19
CA GLY A 100 -4.96 12.23 -8.90
C GLY A 100 -3.60 12.39 -9.60
N HIS A 101 -3.34 13.54 -10.22
CA HIS A 101 -2.06 13.86 -10.84
C HIS A 101 -0.87 13.84 -9.84
N LYS A 102 -1.10 14.17 -8.56
CA LYS A 102 -0.09 14.05 -7.50
C LYS A 102 0.13 12.59 -7.11
N GLY A 103 -0.94 11.80 -7.04
CA GLY A 103 -0.83 10.35 -6.86
C GLY A 103 -0.03 9.68 -7.99
N PHE A 104 -0.21 10.14 -9.23
CA PHE A 104 0.62 9.69 -10.34
C PHE A 104 2.09 10.06 -10.14
N CYS A 105 2.41 11.30 -9.74
CA CYS A 105 3.79 11.69 -9.43
C CYS A 105 4.43 10.78 -8.38
N LEU A 106 3.72 10.46 -7.29
CA LEU A 106 4.21 9.54 -6.26
C LEU A 106 4.45 8.12 -6.82
N THR A 107 3.49 7.61 -7.59
CA THR A 107 3.57 6.29 -8.24
C THR A 107 4.78 6.20 -9.18
N ALA A 108 5.04 7.27 -9.94
CA ALA A 108 6.16 7.34 -10.88
C ALA A 108 7.52 7.41 -10.17
N ILE A 109 7.62 8.16 -9.06
CA ILE A 109 8.85 8.18 -8.24
C ILE A 109 9.18 6.76 -7.78
N VAL A 110 8.20 6.01 -7.27
CA VAL A 110 8.42 4.63 -6.82
C VAL A 110 8.88 3.73 -7.97
N ASP A 111 8.25 3.81 -9.14
CA ASP A 111 8.62 2.98 -10.29
C ASP A 111 10.05 3.29 -10.78
N ILE A 112 10.44 4.57 -10.78
CA ILE A 112 11.78 5.01 -11.16
C ILE A 112 12.83 4.50 -10.15
N PHE A 113 12.61 4.74 -8.86
CA PHE A 113 13.57 4.36 -7.82
C PHE A 113 13.69 2.84 -7.68
N SER A 114 12.58 2.12 -7.79
CA SER A 114 12.55 0.68 -7.56
C SER A 114 13.02 -0.09 -8.79
N ALA A 115 12.59 0.29 -10.00
CA ALA A 115 12.82 -0.47 -11.21
C ALA A 115 13.78 0.19 -12.20
N VAL A 116 13.53 1.42 -12.64
CA VAL A 116 14.40 2.07 -13.65
C VAL A 116 15.83 2.18 -13.15
N PHE A 117 16.01 2.53 -11.86
CA PHE A 117 17.32 2.67 -11.23
C PHE A 117 18.08 1.34 -11.10
N SER A 118 17.38 0.24 -10.80
CA SER A 118 17.97 -1.09 -10.60
C SER A 118 18.11 -1.91 -11.89
N GLY A 119 17.39 -1.53 -12.95
CA GLY A 119 17.29 -2.28 -14.21
C GLY A 119 16.18 -3.35 -14.22
N ALA A 120 15.32 -3.38 -13.19
CA ALA A 120 14.17 -4.29 -13.12
C ALA A 120 13.05 -3.88 -14.09
N ASN A 121 12.02 -4.71 -14.23
CA ASN A 121 10.86 -4.36 -15.05
C ASN A 121 10.06 -3.21 -14.42
N PHE A 122 9.53 -2.31 -15.23
CA PHE A 122 8.70 -1.18 -14.81
C PHE A 122 7.38 -1.15 -15.58
N GLY A 123 6.38 -0.50 -14.97
CA GLY A 123 5.05 -0.35 -15.55
C GLY A 123 4.49 -1.60 -16.27
N PRO A 124 4.10 -1.51 -17.55
CA PRO A 124 3.53 -2.65 -18.29
C PRO A 124 4.49 -3.82 -18.54
N THR A 125 5.81 -3.63 -18.33
CA THR A 125 6.81 -4.68 -18.56
C THR A 125 6.98 -5.61 -17.38
N VAL A 126 6.36 -5.31 -16.23
CA VAL A 126 6.41 -6.18 -15.04
C VAL A 126 5.72 -7.49 -15.36
N VAL A 127 6.49 -8.57 -15.36
CA VAL A 127 5.97 -9.92 -15.59
C VAL A 127 5.11 -10.33 -14.40
N PRO A 128 3.85 -10.74 -14.60
CA PRO A 128 2.98 -11.04 -13.48
C PRO A 128 3.47 -12.20 -12.63
N THR A 129 3.64 -11.95 -11.33
CA THR A 129 4.01 -12.98 -10.34
C THR A 129 2.87 -13.95 -9.98
N LEU A 130 1.63 -13.59 -10.32
CA LEU A 130 0.45 -14.39 -10.05
C LEU A 130 0.11 -15.21 -11.29
N GLY A 131 0.16 -16.55 -11.19
CA GLY A 131 0.05 -17.46 -12.34
C GLY A 131 -1.27 -17.39 -13.13
N TYR A 132 -2.30 -16.71 -12.62
CA TYR A 132 -3.55 -16.47 -13.34
C TYR A 132 -3.60 -15.13 -14.11
N VAL A 133 -2.57 -14.28 -13.97
CA VAL A 133 -2.46 -13.01 -14.69
C VAL A 133 -1.58 -13.25 -15.93
N GLN A 134 -2.15 -13.03 -17.11
CA GLN A 134 -1.42 -13.21 -18.36
C GLN A 134 -0.38 -12.10 -18.55
N ASP A 135 0.86 -12.48 -18.89
CA ASP A 135 1.84 -11.55 -19.43
C ASP A 135 1.38 -11.10 -20.83
N LYS A 136 1.08 -9.80 -20.94
CA LYS A 136 0.68 -9.16 -22.19
C LYS A 136 1.83 -8.47 -22.90
N ALA A 137 2.94 -8.22 -22.21
CA ALA A 137 4.08 -7.49 -22.76
C ALA A 137 5.07 -8.43 -23.45
N GLY A 138 5.13 -9.72 -23.05
CA GLY A 138 6.13 -10.65 -23.54
C GLY A 138 7.55 -10.19 -23.20
N ALA A 139 7.68 -9.49 -22.07
CA ALA A 139 8.93 -8.91 -21.64
C ALA A 139 9.85 -10.01 -21.09
N GLU A 140 11.16 -9.81 -21.22
CA GLU A 140 12.11 -10.56 -20.43
C GLU A 140 11.86 -10.30 -18.94
N ASP A 141 11.76 -11.36 -18.15
CA ASP A 141 11.58 -11.27 -16.71
C ASP A 141 12.90 -10.84 -16.04
N ARG A 142 12.95 -9.58 -15.64
CA ARG A 142 14.02 -8.95 -14.86
C ARG A 142 13.58 -8.71 -13.41
N GLY A 143 12.46 -9.29 -13.01
CA GLY A 143 11.91 -9.23 -11.67
C GLY A 143 11.26 -7.90 -11.31
N ILE A 144 10.71 -7.88 -10.08
CA ILE A 144 10.17 -6.70 -9.41
C ILE A 144 11.34 -5.89 -8.82
N GLY A 145 11.27 -4.58 -9.00
CA GLY A 145 12.26 -3.66 -8.46
C GLY A 145 11.94 -3.28 -7.00
N HIS A 146 12.99 -3.09 -6.20
CA HIS A 146 12.90 -2.59 -4.84
C HIS A 146 13.94 -1.51 -4.60
N PHE A 147 13.58 -0.50 -3.80
CA PHE A 147 14.51 0.52 -3.33
C PHE A 147 14.48 0.60 -1.81
N PHE A 148 15.68 0.67 -1.22
CA PHE A 148 15.87 0.88 0.22
C PHE A 148 16.81 2.06 0.45
N GLY A 149 16.34 3.05 1.19
CA GLY A 149 17.11 4.22 1.59
C GLY A 149 17.26 4.27 3.11
N ALA A 150 18.44 4.68 3.57
CA ALA A 150 18.68 4.97 4.98
C ALA A 150 19.37 6.33 5.13
N MET A 151 18.80 7.20 5.97
CA MET A 151 19.37 8.50 6.27
C MET A 151 19.81 8.58 7.73
N ARG A 152 21.05 8.98 7.94
CA ARG A 152 21.60 9.25 9.27
C ARG A 152 20.94 10.49 9.87
N ILE A 153 20.38 10.35 11.07
CA ILE A 153 19.74 11.47 11.78
C ILE A 153 20.78 12.38 12.47
N ASP A 154 21.97 11.81 12.74
CA ASP A 154 23.11 12.48 13.36
C ASP A 154 24.04 13.16 12.35
N ALA A 155 23.67 13.18 11.07
CA ALA A 155 24.45 13.82 10.01
C ALA A 155 24.19 15.33 9.89
N PHE A 156 23.10 15.83 10.48
CA PHE A 156 22.64 17.23 10.32
C PHE A 156 22.47 17.99 11.65
N GLN A 157 22.21 17.26 12.74
CA GLN A 157 22.10 17.74 14.13
C GLN A 157 22.44 16.56 15.07
N THR A 158 22.44 16.74 16.39
CA THR A 158 22.63 15.57 17.27
C THR A 158 21.42 14.63 17.21
N ALA A 159 21.66 13.33 17.45
CA ALA A 159 20.57 12.35 17.41
C ALA A 159 19.49 12.63 18.47
N ASP A 160 19.88 13.14 19.63
CA ASP A 160 18.97 13.44 20.74
C ASP A 160 18.09 14.67 20.43
N GLU A 161 18.68 15.72 19.86
CA GLU A 161 17.91 16.89 19.38
C GLU A 161 16.90 16.51 18.30
N PHE A 162 17.32 15.68 17.33
CA PHE A 162 16.41 15.18 16.28
C PHE A 162 15.22 14.42 16.88
N LYS A 163 15.49 13.50 17.82
CA LYS A 163 14.46 12.68 18.47
C LYS A 163 13.52 13.51 19.33
N ALA A 164 14.04 14.50 20.07
CA ALA A 164 13.23 15.43 20.84
C ALA A 164 12.31 16.26 19.92
N GLY A 165 12.81 16.70 18.77
CA GLY A 165 11.98 17.36 17.74
C GLY A 165 10.88 16.46 17.17
N MET A 166 11.15 15.16 17.00
CA MET A 166 10.13 14.19 16.61
C MET A 166 9.08 13.97 17.70
N ASP A 167 9.48 13.91 18.97
CA ASP A 167 8.54 13.84 20.10
C ASP A 167 7.62 15.07 20.13
N GLU A 168 8.19 16.27 19.96
CA GLU A 168 7.43 17.52 19.88
C GLU A 168 6.46 17.52 18.70
N TRP A 169 6.91 17.09 17.51
CA TRP A 169 6.07 16.99 16.33
C TRP A 169 4.87 16.05 16.57
N ILE A 170 5.13 14.84 17.09
CA ILE A 170 4.11 13.84 17.39
C ILE A 170 3.10 14.39 18.40
N ARG A 171 3.56 14.95 19.51
CA ARG A 171 2.71 15.53 20.56
C ARG A 171 1.87 16.68 20.05
N THR A 172 2.44 17.53 19.19
CA THR A 172 1.75 18.67 18.59
C THR A 172 0.52 18.23 17.80
N PHE A 173 0.68 17.28 16.86
CA PHE A 173 -0.46 16.80 16.06
C PHE A 173 -1.44 15.97 16.88
N ARG A 174 -0.95 15.22 17.87
CA ARG A 174 -1.80 14.43 18.77
C ARG A 174 -2.70 15.30 19.66
N GLN A 175 -2.25 16.52 20.00
CA GLN A 175 -3.00 17.48 20.81
C GLN A 175 -4.04 18.29 20.01
N ALA A 176 -4.06 18.17 18.68
CA ALA A 176 -5.03 18.87 17.86
C ALA A 176 -6.46 18.41 18.18
N GLU A 177 -7.40 19.37 18.17
CA GLU A 177 -8.82 19.08 18.39
C GLU A 177 -9.34 18.19 17.24
N PRO A 178 -9.91 17.01 17.56
CA PRO A 178 -10.42 16.12 16.52
C PRO A 178 -11.73 16.69 15.93
N VAL A 179 -11.98 16.35 14.66
CA VAL A 179 -13.28 16.62 14.04
C VAL A 179 -14.39 15.83 14.72
N ALA A 180 -15.63 16.32 14.63
CA ALA A 180 -16.80 15.67 15.21
C ALA A 180 -16.90 14.18 14.82
N GLY A 181 -17.15 13.32 15.81
CA GLY A 181 -17.25 11.87 15.62
C GLY A 181 -15.91 11.12 15.56
N LYS A 182 -14.78 11.80 15.81
CA LYS A 182 -13.46 11.18 15.99
C LYS A 182 -12.93 11.46 17.40
N GLU A 183 -12.30 10.46 18.00
CA GLU A 183 -11.80 10.56 19.38
C GLU A 183 -10.48 11.34 19.46
N ARG A 184 -9.61 11.23 18.45
CA ARG A 184 -8.30 11.90 18.40
C ARG A 184 -7.75 11.96 16.97
N VAL A 185 -6.78 12.83 16.76
CA VAL A 185 -5.91 12.78 15.58
C VAL A 185 -4.97 11.57 15.71
N VAL A 186 -4.84 10.83 14.61
CA VAL A 186 -4.07 9.58 14.55
C VAL A 186 -2.74 9.86 13.87
N ILE A 187 -1.64 9.43 14.50
CA ILE A 187 -0.30 9.53 13.93
C ILE A 187 -0.03 8.26 13.10
N PRO A 188 0.56 8.36 11.90
CA PRO A 188 0.92 7.18 11.11
C PRO A 188 1.73 6.15 11.92
N GLY A 189 1.24 4.90 11.92
CA GLY A 189 1.73 3.80 12.72
C GLY A 189 1.00 3.58 14.06
N ASP A 190 0.15 4.52 14.51
CA ASP A 190 -0.70 4.29 15.70
C ASP A 190 -1.67 3.11 15.49
N PRO A 191 -2.46 3.04 14.39
CA PRO A 191 -3.44 1.96 14.21
C PRO A 191 -2.79 0.58 14.18
N GLU A 192 -1.64 0.46 13.51
CA GLU A 192 -0.90 -0.79 13.39
C GLU A 192 -0.33 -1.23 14.75
N ARG A 193 0.25 -0.31 15.53
CA ARG A 193 0.76 -0.61 16.89
C ARG A 193 -0.36 -1.04 17.84
N GLU A 194 -1.52 -0.41 17.73
CA GLU A 194 -2.69 -0.78 18.55
C GLU A 194 -3.22 -2.15 18.17
N SER A 195 -3.33 -2.42 16.87
CA SER A 195 -3.72 -3.74 16.38
C SER A 195 -2.71 -4.81 16.79
N GLU A 196 -1.41 -4.55 16.70
CA GLU A 196 -0.36 -5.46 17.17
C GLU A 196 -0.51 -5.77 18.67
N ALA A 197 -0.69 -4.74 19.51
CA ALA A 197 -0.84 -4.93 20.94
C ALA A 197 -2.09 -5.76 21.33
N ILE A 198 -3.17 -5.64 20.57
CA ILE A 198 -4.39 -6.45 20.72
C ILE A 198 -4.12 -7.88 20.23
N ASN A 199 -3.63 -8.03 19.00
CA ASN A 199 -3.40 -9.34 18.37
C ASN A 199 -2.39 -10.19 19.14
N MET A 200 -1.40 -9.58 19.79
CA MET A 200 -0.43 -10.29 20.63
C MET A 200 -1.06 -10.89 21.90
N LYS A 201 -2.20 -10.37 22.36
CA LYS A 201 -2.92 -10.86 23.55
C LYS A 201 -4.08 -11.76 23.19
N GLU A 202 -4.82 -11.41 22.14
CA GLU A 202 -6.09 -12.04 21.79
C GLU A 202 -5.97 -12.99 20.59
N GLY A 203 -4.83 -13.01 19.89
CA GLY A 203 -4.64 -13.72 18.63
C GLY A 203 -5.11 -12.92 17.42
N ILE A 204 -4.90 -13.48 16.23
CA ILE A 204 -5.31 -12.84 14.96
C ILE A 204 -6.62 -13.47 14.49
N ALA A 205 -7.64 -12.64 14.29
CA ALA A 205 -8.91 -13.10 13.72
C ALA A 205 -8.72 -13.46 12.23
N LEU A 206 -9.00 -14.71 11.88
CA LEU A 206 -8.96 -15.19 10.50
C LEU A 206 -10.38 -15.37 9.96
N SER A 207 -10.58 -15.05 8.68
CA SER A 207 -11.81 -15.39 7.99
C SER A 207 -11.94 -16.91 7.84
N LYS A 208 -13.17 -17.44 7.80
CA LYS A 208 -13.41 -18.87 7.55
C LYS A 208 -12.70 -19.35 6.27
N LYS A 209 -12.74 -18.54 5.21
CA LYS A 209 -12.06 -18.84 3.93
C LYS A 209 -10.55 -18.92 4.07
N SER A 210 -9.94 -18.03 4.86
CA SER A 210 -8.50 -18.06 5.16
C SER A 210 -8.13 -19.31 5.94
N LEU A 211 -8.94 -19.67 6.95
CA LEU A 211 -8.74 -20.85 7.78
C LEU A 211 -8.81 -22.14 6.96
N GLU A 212 -9.87 -22.32 6.17
CA GLU A 212 -10.02 -23.46 5.25
C GLU A 212 -8.86 -23.55 4.23
N GLY A 213 -8.30 -22.41 3.82
CA GLY A 213 -7.14 -22.35 2.95
C GLY A 213 -5.87 -22.85 3.64
N LEU A 214 -5.66 -22.45 4.90
CA LEU A 214 -4.52 -22.89 5.71
C LEU A 214 -4.62 -24.39 6.05
N GLU A 215 -5.80 -24.88 6.41
CA GLU A 215 -6.07 -26.30 6.66
C GLU A 215 -5.71 -27.16 5.42
N LYS A 216 -6.14 -26.75 4.23
CA LYS A 216 -5.80 -27.45 2.98
C LYS A 216 -4.30 -27.49 2.71
N ILE A 217 -3.58 -26.41 3.01
CA ILE A 217 -2.12 -26.37 2.86
C ILE A 217 -1.46 -27.29 3.88
N ALA A 218 -1.94 -27.26 5.13
CA ALA A 218 -1.43 -28.12 6.20
C ALA A 218 -1.62 -29.61 5.85
N ASP A 219 -2.80 -30.00 5.35
CA ASP A 219 -3.09 -31.35 4.86
C ASP A 219 -2.15 -31.74 3.71
N LEU A 220 -1.95 -30.84 2.73
CA LEU A 220 -1.09 -31.10 1.57
C LEU A 220 0.37 -31.39 1.96
N PHE A 221 0.85 -30.74 3.02
CA PHE A 221 2.22 -30.90 3.52
C PHE A 221 2.33 -31.78 4.76
N GLU A 222 1.23 -32.46 5.14
CA GLU A 222 1.15 -33.33 6.32
C GLU A 222 1.59 -32.64 7.63
N ILE A 223 1.28 -31.36 7.76
CA ILE A 223 1.57 -30.56 8.96
C ILE A 223 0.35 -30.61 9.89
N PRO A 224 0.50 -31.00 11.17
CA PRO A 224 -0.59 -30.95 12.13
C PRO A 224 -1.14 -29.52 12.28
N PHE A 225 -2.42 -29.34 12.00
CA PHE A 225 -3.12 -28.07 12.18
C PHE A 225 -3.90 -28.14 13.50
N GLY A 226 -3.51 -27.33 14.49
CA GLY A 226 -4.14 -27.35 15.81
C GLY A 226 -5.59 -26.89 15.78
N GLU A 227 -6.36 -27.30 16.80
CA GLU A 227 -7.67 -26.69 17.08
C GLU A 227 -7.44 -25.27 17.65
N LEU A 228 -8.02 -24.25 16.99
CA LEU A 228 -7.99 -22.85 17.44
C LEU A 228 -9.00 -22.59 18.57
#